data_AF-A0A149QUW0-F1
#
_entry.id   AF-A0A149QUW0-F1
#
_cell.length_a   1.000
_cell.length_b   1.000
_cell.length_c   1.000
_cell.angle_alpha   90.00
_cell.angle_beta   90.00
_cell.angle_gamma   90.00
#
_symmetry.space_group_name_H-M   'P 1'
#
loop_
_entity.id
_entity.type
_entity.pdbx_description
1 polymer ?
#
loop_
_entity_poly.entity_id
_entity_poly.type
_entity_poly.pdbx_seq_one_letter_code
_entity_poly.pdbx_strand_id
1 'polypeptide(L)'
;MSQSAPTADFRDLCAFDALEEGKITPFSLDGTPVVLIRDGENVHGFAGKCPHKEAPLEQGAFCKTEKGSVLVCPWHKAVFDATDGSLVEPLALDPLPQYPVQIVDGRVLVGLKPKQRQAPEKRQENESVLLLGAGAAAVSAAVTLRAEGFAGTITMVSEEKDLPYDRTALSKTVLVSESEKAHAPPVREEEFYTQRGITRVRGHVAQFDPQTRTARLQDGTELTADHVLIATGAVTRKPDIPGVDMKGVYTLHREADAERIAAILDPDLAVTIVGAGFIGLEAASSLRQRGVGVTIISDSEIPMEKQFGREIGIRLRQLHEENGVAFVSDARVTKIYAEDGKDGTASGVELDDGTRLPAAFVLLGVGVTPATDYVSGLERDESGAIVVNGQMRVTRGGEAGVYSGVYAAGDASAVFHDGAPRRIEHWRHAEVQGRIAALAMMGHDTPNVPMPWFWTQQFGKKIELLGWGESFDNVALEGDIRGFKFLATYLKDGRPIALAGAGHAADMARAAVDFDGFMQEKA
;
A
#
# COMPACT_ATOMS: atom_id res chain seq x y z
N MET A 1 26.07 45.24 -20.79
CA MET A 1 26.40 44.53 -19.54
C MET A 1 25.65 45.22 -18.41
N SER A 2 24.51 44.67 -18.00
CA SER A 2 23.79 45.08 -16.80
C SER A 2 23.48 43.80 -16.05
N GLN A 3 24.36 43.44 -15.11
CA GLN A 3 24.12 42.36 -14.17
C GLN A 3 22.95 42.77 -13.28
N SER A 4 21.78 42.18 -13.49
CA SER A 4 20.75 42.20 -12.45
C SER A 4 21.23 41.31 -11.32
N ALA A 5 21.54 41.91 -10.18
CA ALA A 5 21.81 41.16 -8.95
C ALA A 5 20.67 40.15 -8.70
N PRO A 6 20.95 38.96 -8.15
CA PRO A 6 19.90 38.06 -7.67
C PRO A 6 18.96 38.86 -6.76
N THR A 7 17.66 38.83 -7.04
CA THR A 7 16.67 39.40 -6.12
C THR A 7 16.84 38.70 -4.76
N ALA A 8 16.54 39.40 -3.65
CA ALA A 8 16.72 38.86 -2.29
C ALA A 8 16.00 37.51 -2.02
N ASP A 9 15.10 37.13 -2.92
CA ASP A 9 14.30 35.91 -2.87
C ASP A 9 14.92 34.70 -3.59
N PHE A 10 16.08 34.85 -4.26
CA PHE A 10 16.74 33.77 -5.00
C PHE A 10 18.17 33.51 -4.53
N ARG A 11 18.60 32.25 -4.60
CA ARG A 11 19.97 31.80 -4.31
C ARG A 11 20.59 31.18 -5.55
N ASP A 12 21.80 31.60 -5.89
CA ASP A 12 22.63 30.92 -6.88
C ASP A 12 23.16 29.62 -6.26
N LEU A 13 22.81 28.47 -6.85
CA LEU A 13 23.20 27.15 -6.35
C LEU A 13 24.34 26.52 -7.15
N CYS A 14 24.36 26.68 -8.48
CA CYS A 14 25.34 26.04 -9.35
C CYS A 14 25.38 26.68 -10.74
N ALA A 15 26.41 26.31 -11.53
CA ALA A 15 26.39 26.52 -12.97
C ALA A 15 25.42 25.53 -13.62
N PHE A 16 24.73 25.94 -14.69
CA PHE A 16 23.82 25.07 -15.44
C PHE A 16 24.50 23.79 -15.94
N ASP A 17 25.72 23.92 -16.47
CA ASP A 17 26.50 22.78 -16.98
C ASP A 17 27.05 21.85 -15.88
N ALA A 18 26.92 22.22 -14.61
CA ALA A 18 27.24 21.33 -13.49
C ALA A 18 26.10 20.33 -13.19
N LEU A 19 24.89 20.58 -13.72
CA LEU A 19 23.77 19.65 -13.64
C LEU A 19 23.84 18.67 -14.82
N GLU A 20 23.99 17.39 -14.48
CA GLU A 20 23.91 16.29 -15.44
C GLU A 20 22.45 16.06 -15.85
N GLU A 21 22.21 15.83 -17.14
CA GLU A 21 20.87 15.58 -17.69
C GLU A 21 20.19 14.42 -16.96
N GLY A 22 18.95 14.63 -16.50
CA GLY A 22 18.13 13.61 -15.84
C GLY A 22 18.60 13.18 -14.44
N LYS A 23 19.70 13.74 -13.91
CA LYS A 23 20.19 13.40 -12.57
C LYS A 23 19.54 14.26 -11.50
N ILE A 24 19.03 13.60 -10.46
CA ILE A 24 18.52 14.28 -9.26
C ILE A 24 19.70 14.76 -8.43
N THR A 25 19.94 16.07 -8.43
CA THR A 25 21.10 16.68 -7.76
C THR A 25 20.67 17.38 -6.48
N PRO A 26 21.13 16.96 -5.29
CA PRO A 26 20.73 17.56 -4.02
C PRO A 26 21.45 18.87 -3.74
N PHE A 27 20.74 19.82 -3.15
CA PHE A 27 21.25 21.09 -2.63
C PHE A 27 20.59 21.44 -1.29
N SER A 28 21.11 22.46 -0.61
CA SER A 28 20.51 23.03 0.59
C SER A 28 20.22 24.52 0.37
N LEU A 29 18.97 24.92 0.60
CA LEU A 29 18.53 26.31 0.64
C LEU A 29 18.31 26.74 2.08
N ASP A 30 19.29 27.43 2.66
CA ASP A 30 19.26 27.90 4.06
C ASP A 30 18.85 26.80 5.06
N GLY A 31 19.39 25.59 4.87
CA GLY A 31 19.11 24.39 5.69
C GLY A 31 17.92 23.55 5.19
N THR A 32 17.13 24.03 4.24
CA THR A 32 16.03 23.28 3.63
C THR A 32 16.57 22.40 2.49
N PRO A 33 16.37 21.08 2.51
CA PRO A 33 16.80 20.21 1.42
C PRO A 33 15.96 20.46 0.17
N VAL A 34 16.63 20.64 -0.97
CA VAL A 34 16.01 20.72 -2.29
C VAL A 34 16.75 19.84 -3.29
N VAL A 35 16.09 19.45 -4.36
CA VAL A 35 16.69 18.73 -5.48
C VAL A 35 16.47 19.51 -6.77
N LEU A 36 17.50 19.53 -7.62
CA LEU A 36 17.44 20.07 -8.97
C LEU A 36 17.56 18.94 -9.99
N ILE A 37 16.75 19.01 -11.05
CA ILE A 37 16.84 18.12 -12.20
C ILE A 37 16.94 18.96 -13.46
N ARG A 38 17.93 18.66 -14.29
CA ARG A 38 18.04 19.18 -15.65
C ARG A 38 17.24 18.28 -16.61
N ASP A 39 16.34 18.89 -17.37
CA ASP A 39 15.57 18.24 -18.46
C ASP A 39 15.73 19.09 -19.73
N GLY A 40 16.75 18.75 -20.53
CA GLY A 40 17.19 19.53 -21.67
C GLY A 40 17.74 20.90 -21.28
N GLU A 41 17.08 21.95 -21.76
CA GLU A 41 17.41 23.36 -21.46
C GLU A 41 16.71 23.89 -20.20
N ASN A 42 15.83 23.08 -19.60
CA ASN A 42 15.10 23.45 -18.40
C ASN A 42 15.77 22.88 -17.14
N VAL A 43 15.59 23.57 -16.02
CA VAL A 43 15.93 23.04 -14.69
C VAL A 43 14.70 23.16 -13.79
N HIS A 44 14.32 22.04 -13.18
CA HIS A 44 13.21 21.96 -12.25
C HIS A 44 13.74 21.83 -10.82
N GLY A 45 13.15 22.58 -9.89
CA GLY A 45 13.52 22.56 -8.47
C GLY A 45 12.38 22.10 -7.59
N PHE A 46 12.65 21.15 -6.71
CA PHE A 46 11.66 20.56 -5.81
C PHE A 46 12.18 20.44 -4.38
N ALA A 47 11.28 20.26 -3.41
CA ALA A 47 11.67 19.83 -2.08
C ALA A 47 12.50 18.54 -2.17
N GLY A 48 13.56 18.42 -1.38
CA GLY A 48 14.47 17.27 -1.42
C GLY A 48 13.91 16.03 -0.70
N LYS A 49 12.76 16.15 -0.04
CA LYS A 49 12.11 15.09 0.72
C LYS A 49 10.72 14.81 0.17
N CYS A 50 10.36 13.54 0.07
CA CYS A 50 9.01 13.10 -0.28
C CYS A 50 8.01 13.51 0.80
N PRO A 51 6.84 14.09 0.46
CA PRO A 51 5.85 14.55 1.44
C PRO A 51 5.15 13.42 2.22
N HIS A 52 5.34 12.15 1.84
CA HIS A 52 4.73 11.01 2.53
C HIS A 52 5.45 10.63 3.84
N LYS A 53 6.73 10.21 3.75
CA LYS A 53 7.54 9.79 4.90
C LYS A 53 8.96 10.35 4.82
N GLU A 54 9.11 11.55 4.25
CA GLU A 54 10.38 12.28 4.16
C GLU A 54 11.52 11.56 3.41
N ALA A 55 11.19 10.61 2.53
CA ALA A 55 12.20 9.88 1.76
C ALA A 55 13.11 10.85 0.97
N PRO A 56 14.44 10.69 1.02
CA PRO A 56 15.39 11.53 0.30
C PRO A 56 15.23 11.34 -1.21
N LEU A 57 14.74 12.36 -1.93
CA LEU A 57 14.41 12.24 -3.34
C LEU A 57 15.65 12.13 -4.24
N GLU A 58 16.83 12.53 -3.77
CA GLU A 58 18.09 12.30 -4.47
C GLU A 58 18.44 10.81 -4.63
N GLN A 59 17.81 9.94 -3.85
CA GLN A 59 17.94 8.48 -3.98
C GLN A 59 16.84 7.86 -4.87
N GLY A 60 15.89 8.69 -5.32
CA GLY A 60 14.78 8.29 -6.19
C GLY A 60 15.21 8.13 -7.64
N ALA A 61 14.23 8.19 -8.54
CA ALA A 61 14.47 8.14 -9.97
C ALA A 61 13.75 9.29 -10.69
N PHE A 62 14.41 9.86 -11.68
CA PHE A 62 13.78 10.72 -12.69
C PHE A 62 13.62 9.88 -13.95
N CYS A 63 12.40 9.80 -14.47
CA CYS A 63 12.06 8.96 -15.60
C CYS A 63 11.30 9.76 -16.65
N LYS A 64 11.65 9.59 -17.94
CA LYS A 64 10.85 10.11 -19.06
C LYS A 64 9.88 9.01 -19.49
N THR A 65 8.59 9.27 -19.40
CA THR A 65 7.52 8.34 -19.81
C THR A 65 6.80 8.88 -21.05
N GLU A 66 5.96 8.07 -21.68
CA GLU A 66 5.10 8.52 -22.79
C GLU A 66 4.17 9.69 -22.39
N LYS A 67 3.85 9.83 -21.11
CA LYS A 67 2.96 10.87 -20.56
C LYS A 67 3.70 12.09 -20.02
N GLY A 68 5.03 12.09 -20.05
CA GLY A 68 5.87 13.16 -19.52
C GLY A 68 6.93 12.66 -18.55
N SER A 69 7.75 13.62 -18.09
CA SER A 69 8.82 13.37 -17.12
C SER A 69 8.25 13.28 -15.69
N VAL A 70 8.71 12.29 -14.91
CA VAL A 70 8.26 12.06 -13.53
C VAL A 70 9.41 11.85 -12.55
N LEU A 71 9.18 12.21 -11.30
CA LEU A 71 10.01 11.89 -10.14
C LEU A 71 9.38 10.78 -9.32
N VAL A 72 10.15 9.73 -9.05
CA VAL A 72 9.70 8.55 -8.30
C VAL A 72 10.42 8.47 -6.97
N CYS A 73 9.62 8.44 -5.89
CA CYS A 73 10.12 8.29 -4.53
C CYS A 73 10.82 6.93 -4.34
N PRO A 74 12.02 6.89 -3.72
CA PRO A 74 12.77 5.65 -3.57
C PRO A 74 12.12 4.65 -2.63
N TRP A 75 11.41 5.11 -1.60
CA TRP A 75 10.91 4.22 -0.54
C TRP A 75 9.60 3.55 -0.90
N HIS A 76 8.66 4.31 -1.45
CA HIS A 76 7.25 3.92 -1.56
C HIS A 76 6.66 4.15 -2.96
N LYS A 77 7.49 4.54 -3.93
CA LYS A 77 7.11 4.72 -5.33
C LYS A 77 5.94 5.68 -5.54
N ALA A 78 5.82 6.70 -4.68
CA ALA A 78 5.01 7.86 -5.01
C ALA A 78 5.61 8.52 -6.27
N VAL A 79 4.75 8.87 -7.22
CA VAL A 79 5.16 9.43 -8.52
C VAL A 79 4.64 10.86 -8.61
N PHE A 80 5.53 11.78 -8.93
CA PHE A 80 5.22 13.19 -9.09
C PHE A 80 5.56 13.65 -10.51
N ASP A 81 4.76 14.54 -11.07
CA ASP A 81 5.09 15.19 -12.33
C ASP A 81 6.36 16.03 -12.16
N ALA A 82 7.37 15.81 -13.00
CA ALA A 82 8.66 16.48 -12.88
C ALA A 82 8.66 17.92 -13.41
N THR A 83 7.54 18.40 -13.92
CA THR A 83 7.33 19.78 -14.38
C THR A 83 6.76 20.65 -13.28
N ASP A 84 5.73 20.18 -12.57
CA ASP A 84 4.98 20.98 -11.59
C ASP A 84 4.86 20.35 -10.19
N GLY A 85 5.34 19.11 -10.01
CA GLY A 85 5.31 18.36 -8.75
C GLY A 85 3.94 17.80 -8.37
N SER A 86 2.94 17.89 -9.24
CA SER A 86 1.62 17.30 -9.01
C SER A 86 1.73 15.80 -8.76
N LEU A 87 0.82 15.27 -7.94
CA LEU A 87 0.80 13.86 -7.60
C LEU A 87 0.20 13.05 -8.77
N VAL A 88 1.01 12.18 -9.36
CA VAL A 88 0.60 11.29 -10.46
C VAL A 88 0.13 9.95 -9.91
N GLU A 89 0.92 9.35 -9.00
CA GLU A 89 0.57 8.09 -8.33
C GLU A 89 0.90 8.15 -6.82
N PRO A 90 0.02 7.64 -5.94
CA PRO A 90 0.29 7.53 -4.51
C PRO A 90 1.45 6.56 -4.23
N LEU A 91 2.12 6.51 -3.09
CA LEU A 91 1.68 6.65 -1.68
C LEU A 91 1.62 8.05 -1.09
N ALA A 92 2.19 9.05 -1.75
CA ALA A 92 2.00 10.42 -1.29
C ALA A 92 0.54 10.83 -1.53
N LEU A 93 -0.03 11.57 -0.59
CA LEU A 93 -1.37 12.15 -0.72
C LEU A 93 -1.32 13.67 -0.88
N ASP A 94 -0.12 14.25 -0.79
CA ASP A 94 0.17 15.64 -1.08
C ASP A 94 1.12 15.73 -2.28
N PRO A 95 0.99 16.78 -3.09
CA PRO A 95 1.91 16.97 -4.19
C PRO A 95 3.28 17.45 -3.68
N LEU A 96 4.31 17.28 -4.51
CA LEU A 96 5.67 17.70 -4.19
C LEU A 96 5.80 19.24 -4.28
N PRO A 97 6.32 19.92 -3.23
CA PRO A 97 6.55 21.36 -3.32
C PRO A 97 7.58 21.70 -4.39
N GLN A 98 7.20 22.59 -5.31
CA GLN A 98 8.06 23.08 -6.38
C GLN A 98 8.67 24.43 -6.00
N TYR A 99 9.95 24.63 -6.26
CA TYR A 99 10.64 25.91 -6.09
C TYR A 99 10.77 26.63 -7.45
N PRO A 100 10.62 27.96 -7.51
CA PRO A 100 10.96 28.73 -8.71
C PRO A 100 12.43 28.55 -9.08
N VAL A 101 12.72 28.33 -10.36
CA VAL A 101 14.09 28.24 -10.88
C VAL A 101 14.25 29.24 -12.03
N GLN A 102 15.40 29.92 -12.06
CA GLN A 102 15.80 30.84 -13.13
C GLN A 102 17.21 30.51 -13.60
N ILE A 103 17.45 30.60 -14.90
CA ILE A 103 18.79 30.48 -15.47
C ILE A 103 19.21 31.88 -15.93
N VAL A 104 20.24 32.45 -15.28
CA VAL A 104 20.75 33.79 -15.58
C VAL A 104 22.26 33.70 -15.79
N ASP A 105 22.74 34.11 -16.97
CA ASP A 105 24.16 34.06 -17.34
C ASP A 105 24.82 32.68 -17.07
N GLY A 106 24.09 31.59 -17.37
CA GLY A 106 24.55 30.21 -17.15
C GLY A 106 24.57 29.75 -15.69
N ARG A 107 23.99 30.53 -14.76
CA ARG A 107 23.82 30.19 -13.35
C ARG A 107 22.39 29.76 -13.06
N VAL A 108 22.23 28.76 -12.21
CA VAL A 108 20.92 28.28 -11.74
C VAL A 108 20.58 28.93 -10.42
N LEU A 109 19.59 29.82 -10.43
CA LEU A 109 19.07 30.53 -9.27
C LEU A 109 17.75 29.89 -8.83
N VAL A 110 17.61 29.62 -7.53
CA VAL A 110 16.42 28.98 -6.96
C VAL A 110 15.77 29.87 -5.92
N GLY A 111 14.45 30.02 -5.98
CA GLY A 111 13.68 30.80 -5.03
C GLY A 111 13.76 30.22 -3.62
N LEU A 112 13.73 31.05 -2.59
CA LEU A 112 13.82 30.64 -1.18
C LEU A 112 12.55 30.00 -0.62
N LYS A 113 11.42 30.09 -1.34
CA LYS A 113 10.13 29.56 -0.93
C LYS A 113 9.50 28.73 -2.05
N PRO A 114 8.75 27.67 -1.71
CA PRO A 114 8.01 26.92 -2.72
C PRO A 114 6.92 27.80 -3.36
N LYS A 115 6.62 27.54 -4.62
CA LYS A 115 5.50 28.13 -5.35
C LYS A 115 4.20 27.81 -4.61
N GLN A 116 3.34 28.81 -4.50
CA GLN A 116 1.98 28.59 -4.03
C GLN A 116 1.19 27.89 -5.13
N ARG A 117 0.58 26.75 -4.79
CA ARG A 117 -0.36 26.06 -5.68
C ARG A 117 -1.69 26.79 -5.67
N GLN A 118 -2.26 26.99 -6.85
CA GLN A 118 -3.61 27.50 -6.98
C GLN A 118 -4.60 26.43 -6.52
N ALA A 119 -5.67 26.85 -5.85
CA ALA A 119 -6.77 25.95 -5.53
C ALA A 119 -7.46 25.51 -6.83
N PRO A 120 -7.94 24.25 -6.92
CA PRO A 120 -8.67 23.80 -8.08
C PRO A 120 -9.98 24.57 -8.23
N GLU A 121 -10.45 24.73 -9.46
CA GLU A 121 -11.79 25.24 -9.74
C GLU A 121 -12.84 24.30 -9.18
N LYS A 122 -13.89 24.86 -8.55
CA LYS A 122 -14.97 24.05 -7.97
C LYS A 122 -15.80 23.38 -9.06
N ARG A 123 -16.12 22.11 -8.86
CA ARG A 123 -16.91 21.25 -9.76
C ARG A 123 -17.91 20.43 -8.96
N GLN A 124 -19.01 20.02 -9.61
CA GLN A 124 -20.01 19.09 -9.07
C GLN A 124 -20.54 19.47 -7.67
N GLU A 125 -20.78 20.77 -7.43
CA GLU A 125 -21.23 21.30 -6.12
C GLU A 125 -22.53 20.69 -5.59
N ASN A 126 -23.40 20.21 -6.48
CA ASN A 126 -24.70 19.63 -6.14
C ASN A 126 -24.71 18.09 -6.15
N GLU A 127 -23.56 17.44 -6.34
CA GLU A 127 -23.45 15.99 -6.32
C GLU A 127 -22.98 15.49 -4.95
N SER A 128 -23.16 14.20 -4.71
CA SER A 128 -22.82 13.52 -3.46
C SER A 128 -22.00 12.25 -3.73
N VAL A 129 -21.02 12.02 -2.86
CA VAL A 129 -20.17 10.82 -2.87
C VAL A 129 -20.29 10.09 -1.54
N LEU A 130 -20.54 8.78 -1.61
CA LEU A 130 -20.54 7.87 -0.48
C LEU A 130 -19.36 6.89 -0.58
N LEU A 131 -18.46 6.93 0.39
CA LEU A 131 -17.33 6.03 0.52
C LEU A 131 -17.67 4.95 1.55
N LEU A 132 -17.85 3.71 1.12
CA LEU A 132 -18.11 2.56 1.99
C LEU A 132 -16.78 1.94 2.40
N GLY A 133 -16.36 2.19 3.64
CA GLY A 133 -15.02 1.88 4.13
C GLY A 133 -14.17 3.13 4.28
N ALA A 134 -13.17 3.04 5.16
CA ALA A 134 -12.26 4.14 5.47
C ALA A 134 -10.79 3.70 5.47
N GLY A 135 -10.44 2.76 4.59
CA GLY A 135 -9.06 2.33 4.34
C GLY A 135 -8.36 3.19 3.26
N ALA A 136 -7.19 2.74 2.83
CA ALA A 136 -6.31 3.45 1.89
C ALA A 136 -7.02 3.92 0.61
N ALA A 137 -7.85 3.05 0.00
CA ALA A 137 -8.62 3.39 -1.20
C ALA A 137 -9.59 4.55 -0.98
N ALA A 138 -10.36 4.53 0.12
CA ALA A 138 -11.34 5.57 0.43
C ALA A 138 -10.67 6.92 0.75
N VAL A 139 -9.57 6.89 1.50
CA VAL A 139 -8.81 8.13 1.82
C VAL A 139 -8.20 8.72 0.55
N SER A 140 -7.58 7.90 -0.29
CA SER A 140 -7.03 8.35 -1.58
C SER A 140 -8.12 8.94 -2.49
N ALA A 141 -9.30 8.32 -2.54
CA ALA A 141 -10.44 8.84 -3.30
C ALA A 141 -10.89 10.21 -2.76
N ALA A 142 -11.05 10.36 -1.44
CA ALA A 142 -11.47 11.62 -0.83
C ALA A 142 -10.46 12.75 -1.05
N VAL A 143 -9.16 12.45 -0.94
CA VAL A 143 -8.06 13.38 -1.24
C VAL A 143 -8.13 13.81 -2.71
N THR A 144 -8.25 12.84 -3.62
CA THR A 144 -8.28 13.10 -5.06
C THR A 144 -9.49 13.93 -5.45
N LEU A 145 -10.70 13.59 -4.98
CA LEU A 145 -11.91 14.37 -5.23
C LEU A 145 -11.71 15.84 -4.88
N ARG A 146 -11.16 16.12 -3.68
CA ARG A 146 -10.90 17.51 -3.24
C ARG A 146 -9.76 18.18 -4.01
N ALA A 147 -8.74 17.44 -4.42
CA ALA A 147 -7.63 17.95 -5.22
C ALA A 147 -8.08 18.32 -6.65
N GLU A 148 -9.04 17.59 -7.21
CA GLU A 148 -9.62 17.83 -8.53
C GLU A 148 -10.81 18.82 -8.51
N GLY A 149 -11.12 19.38 -7.34
CA GLY A 149 -12.11 20.44 -7.20
C GLY A 149 -13.55 19.97 -6.96
N PHE A 150 -13.78 18.69 -6.66
CA PHE A 150 -15.10 18.22 -6.21
C PHE A 150 -15.54 19.05 -5.00
N ALA A 151 -16.63 19.79 -5.17
CA ALA A 151 -17.14 20.71 -4.16
C ALA A 151 -18.47 20.22 -3.55
N GLY A 152 -18.98 19.07 -4.02
CA GLY A 152 -20.13 18.39 -3.45
C GLY A 152 -19.84 17.69 -2.10
N THR A 153 -20.84 16.97 -1.61
CA THR A 153 -20.78 16.31 -0.29
C THR A 153 -20.01 14.99 -0.37
N ILE A 154 -19.15 14.73 0.61
CA ILE A 154 -18.46 13.44 0.75
C ILE A 154 -18.79 12.86 2.12
N THR A 155 -19.36 11.67 2.13
CA THR A 155 -19.63 10.88 3.34
C THR A 155 -18.79 9.62 3.32
N MET A 156 -18.02 9.39 4.38
CA MET A 156 -17.19 8.20 4.58
C MET A 156 -17.75 7.37 5.73
N VAL A 157 -18.07 6.10 5.46
CA VAL A 157 -18.67 5.18 6.45
C VAL A 157 -17.64 4.15 6.88
N SER A 158 -17.46 3.97 8.19
CA SER A 158 -16.62 2.89 8.75
C SER A 158 -17.15 2.43 10.09
N GLU A 159 -16.99 1.15 10.42
CA GLU A 159 -17.33 0.63 11.74
C GLU A 159 -16.21 0.85 12.78
N GLU A 160 -14.99 1.10 12.31
CA GLU A 160 -13.82 1.39 13.15
C GLU A 160 -14.00 2.76 13.83
N LYS A 161 -13.63 2.85 15.11
CA LYS A 161 -13.81 4.07 15.93
C LYS A 161 -12.77 5.16 15.58
N ASP A 162 -11.61 4.74 15.09
CA ASP A 162 -10.43 5.59 14.94
C ASP A 162 -10.42 6.36 13.62
N LEU A 163 -9.47 7.28 13.48
CA LEU A 163 -9.13 7.89 12.20
C LEU A 163 -8.69 6.82 11.20
N PRO A 164 -8.91 7.00 9.89
CA PRO A 164 -8.26 6.17 8.89
C PRO A 164 -6.74 6.12 9.13
N TYR A 165 -6.18 4.92 9.26
CA TYR A 165 -4.81 4.69 9.72
C TYR A 165 -4.01 3.78 8.77
N ASP A 166 -2.68 3.87 8.83
CA ASP A 166 -1.75 3.04 8.06
C ASP A 166 -1.75 1.58 8.57
N ARG A 167 -2.50 0.70 7.91
CA ARG A 167 -2.58 -0.73 8.29
C ARG A 167 -1.24 -1.45 8.13
N THR A 168 -0.32 -0.94 7.31
CA THR A 168 0.99 -1.59 7.11
C THR A 168 1.88 -1.51 8.35
N ALA A 169 1.55 -0.62 9.30
CA ALA A 169 2.19 -0.47 10.59
C ALA A 169 1.79 -1.57 11.59
N LEU A 170 0.63 -2.21 11.43
CA LEU A 170 0.07 -3.16 12.40
C LEU A 170 1.01 -4.35 12.66
N SER A 171 1.47 -5.03 11.60
CA SER A 171 2.41 -6.16 11.70
C SER A 171 3.86 -5.74 12.01
N LYS A 172 4.14 -4.43 12.05
CA LYS A 172 5.48 -3.86 12.13
C LYS A 172 5.62 -3.02 13.40
N THR A 173 5.64 -1.69 13.26
CA THR A 173 5.94 -0.77 14.35
C THR A 173 4.94 -0.88 15.51
N VAL A 174 3.67 -1.20 15.23
CA VAL A 174 2.64 -1.34 16.27
C VAL A 174 2.90 -2.57 17.14
N LEU A 175 3.12 -3.76 16.55
CA LEU A 175 3.44 -4.97 17.33
C LEU A 175 4.80 -4.90 18.04
N VAL A 176 5.74 -4.07 17.57
CA VAL A 176 6.99 -3.79 18.29
C VAL A 176 6.77 -2.83 19.46
N SER A 177 5.73 -1.98 19.42
CA SER A 177 5.52 -0.93 20.41
C SER A 177 4.90 -1.47 21.72
N GLU A 178 5.26 -0.86 22.85
CA GLU A 178 4.58 -1.09 24.12
C GLU A 178 3.08 -0.84 23.99
N SER A 179 2.26 -1.52 24.79
CA SER A 179 0.81 -1.52 24.65
C SER A 179 0.20 -0.11 24.60
N GLU A 180 0.68 0.82 25.43
CA GLU A 180 0.25 2.23 25.46
C GLU A 180 0.57 3.02 24.17
N LYS A 181 1.50 2.51 23.35
CA LYS A 181 1.96 3.11 22.09
C LYS A 181 1.60 2.27 20.88
N ALA A 182 0.83 1.19 21.06
CA ALA A 182 0.44 0.26 20.01
C ALA A 182 -0.71 0.81 19.17
N HIS A 183 -0.50 2.00 18.60
CA HIS A 183 -1.45 2.67 17.73
C HIS A 183 -0.85 2.90 16.35
N ALA A 184 -1.66 2.67 15.31
CA ALA A 184 -1.26 2.92 13.95
C ALA A 184 -1.30 4.43 13.66
N PRO A 185 -0.33 4.97 12.91
CA PRO A 185 -0.37 6.39 12.57
C PRO A 185 -1.56 6.68 11.65
N PRO A 186 -2.28 7.81 11.84
CA PRO A 186 -3.35 8.20 10.95
C PRO A 186 -2.79 8.46 9.54
N VAL A 187 -3.56 8.11 8.50
CA VAL A 187 -3.23 8.46 7.11
C VAL A 187 -3.36 9.97 6.89
N ARG A 188 -4.34 10.58 7.56
CA ARG A 188 -4.58 12.01 7.62
C ARG A 188 -5.04 12.39 9.02
N GLU A 189 -4.58 13.55 9.49
CA GLU A 189 -5.04 14.12 10.76
C GLU A 189 -6.52 14.56 10.69
N GLU A 190 -7.17 14.71 11.84
CA GLU A 190 -8.59 15.10 11.95
C GLU A 190 -8.88 16.43 11.23
N GLU A 191 -7.93 17.36 11.26
CA GLU A 191 -7.99 18.67 10.60
C GLU A 191 -8.23 18.54 9.09
N PHE A 192 -7.69 17.50 8.45
CA PHE A 192 -7.92 17.28 7.02
C PHE A 192 -9.41 17.06 6.73
N TYR A 193 -10.07 16.17 7.48
CA TYR A 193 -11.47 15.81 7.23
C TYR A 193 -12.40 17.01 7.50
N THR A 194 -12.15 17.72 8.59
CA THR A 194 -12.93 18.90 8.97
C THR A 194 -12.76 20.05 7.98
N GLN A 195 -11.51 20.42 7.63
CA GLN A 195 -11.24 21.52 6.69
C GLN A 195 -11.67 21.20 5.26
N ARG A 196 -11.68 19.92 4.86
CA ARG A 196 -12.12 19.49 3.54
C ARG A 196 -13.60 19.11 3.48
N GLY A 197 -14.36 19.30 4.56
CA GLY A 197 -15.79 19.01 4.58
C GLY A 197 -16.11 17.56 4.20
N ILE A 198 -15.40 16.61 4.82
CA ILE A 198 -15.62 15.18 4.66
C ILE A 198 -16.31 14.67 5.92
N THR A 199 -17.57 14.25 5.78
CA THR A 199 -18.35 13.72 6.90
C THR A 199 -17.95 12.28 7.15
N ARG A 200 -17.53 11.96 8.38
CA ARG A 200 -17.26 10.58 8.82
C ARG A 200 -18.45 10.05 9.62
N VAL A 201 -19.01 8.93 9.18
CA VAL A 201 -20.12 8.24 9.84
C VAL A 201 -19.63 6.92 10.38
N ARG A 202 -19.81 6.70 11.69
CA ARG A 202 -19.50 5.42 12.30
C ARG A 202 -20.66 4.46 12.14
N GLY A 203 -20.45 3.34 11.45
CA GLY A 203 -21.48 2.31 11.26
C GLY A 203 -21.02 1.14 10.40
N HIS A 204 -21.65 -0.01 10.63
CA HIS A 204 -21.47 -1.20 9.81
C HIS A 204 -22.48 -1.19 8.66
N VAL A 205 -22.02 -1.35 7.42
CA VAL A 205 -22.88 -1.42 6.23
C VAL A 205 -23.46 -2.83 6.14
N ALA A 206 -24.75 -2.98 6.44
CA ALA A 206 -25.43 -4.26 6.46
C ALA A 206 -25.93 -4.68 5.07
N GLN A 207 -26.25 -3.73 4.21
CA GLN A 207 -26.70 -3.99 2.85
C GLN A 207 -26.34 -2.83 1.91
N PHE A 208 -26.05 -3.12 0.65
CA PHE A 208 -25.97 -2.11 -0.40
C PHE A 208 -26.73 -2.56 -1.65
N ASP A 209 -27.59 -1.66 -2.16
CA ASP A 209 -28.28 -1.83 -3.42
C ASP A 209 -27.62 -0.98 -4.51
N PRO A 210 -26.94 -1.61 -5.49
CA PRO A 210 -26.25 -0.88 -6.55
C PRO A 210 -27.20 -0.24 -7.57
N GLN A 211 -28.48 -0.65 -7.65
CA GLN A 211 -29.45 -0.03 -8.57
C GLN A 211 -29.91 1.33 -8.06
N THR A 212 -30.19 1.42 -6.76
CA THR A 212 -30.64 2.66 -6.12
C THR A 212 -29.49 3.48 -5.52
N ARG A 213 -28.27 2.92 -5.48
CA ARG A 213 -27.08 3.48 -4.81
C ARG A 213 -27.31 3.73 -3.32
N THR A 214 -28.08 2.87 -2.68
CA THR A 214 -28.47 3.01 -1.27
C THR A 214 -27.75 2.00 -0.40
N ALA A 215 -27.00 2.49 0.58
CA ALA A 215 -26.42 1.70 1.66
C ALA A 215 -27.33 1.76 2.88
N ARG A 216 -27.58 0.60 3.50
CA ARG A 216 -28.28 0.47 4.78
C ARG A 216 -27.27 0.08 5.85
N LEU A 217 -27.18 0.88 6.91
CA LEU A 217 -26.37 0.57 8.07
C LEU A 217 -27.11 -0.38 9.01
N GLN A 218 -26.37 -1.05 9.89
CA GLN A 218 -26.92 -2.02 10.86
C GLN A 218 -27.94 -1.40 11.82
N ASP A 219 -27.86 -0.10 12.09
CA ASP A 219 -28.83 0.63 12.93
C ASP A 219 -30.11 1.04 12.18
N GLY A 220 -30.22 0.70 10.89
CA GLY A 220 -31.35 1.04 10.02
C GLY A 220 -31.18 2.34 9.22
N THR A 221 -30.13 3.13 9.47
CA THR A 221 -29.83 4.35 8.72
C THR A 221 -29.65 4.02 7.24
N GLU A 222 -30.28 4.80 6.36
CA GLU A 222 -30.10 4.72 4.90
C GLU A 222 -29.30 5.91 4.39
N LEU A 223 -28.32 5.63 3.53
CA LEU A 223 -27.46 6.62 2.89
C LEU A 223 -27.48 6.38 1.38
N THR A 224 -27.78 7.42 0.61
CA THR A 224 -27.78 7.40 -0.86
C THR A 224 -26.86 8.50 -1.39
N ALA A 225 -26.21 8.25 -2.51
CA ALA A 225 -25.36 9.24 -3.17
C ALA A 225 -25.35 9.09 -4.70
N ASP A 226 -24.91 10.13 -5.40
CA ASP A 226 -24.72 10.12 -6.86
C ASP A 226 -23.60 9.19 -7.27
N HIS A 227 -22.53 9.14 -6.48
CA HIS A 227 -21.43 8.20 -6.64
C HIS A 227 -21.19 7.40 -5.36
N VAL A 228 -20.95 6.09 -5.50
CA VAL A 228 -20.63 5.19 -4.40
C VAL A 228 -19.34 4.46 -4.70
N LEU A 229 -18.37 4.53 -3.77
CA LEU A 229 -17.16 3.71 -3.79
C LEU A 229 -17.25 2.61 -2.75
N ILE A 230 -17.25 1.35 -3.20
CA ILE A 230 -17.08 0.18 -2.35
C ILE A 230 -15.58 0.00 -2.08
N ALA A 231 -15.14 0.37 -0.88
CA ALA A 231 -13.75 0.32 -0.41
C ALA A 231 -13.65 -0.39 0.95
N THR A 232 -14.47 -1.42 1.16
CA THR A 232 -14.59 -2.18 2.41
C THR A 232 -13.42 -3.12 2.68
N GLY A 233 -12.52 -3.29 1.70
CA GLY A 233 -11.31 -4.11 1.82
C GLY A 233 -11.64 -5.59 2.00
N ALA A 234 -10.99 -6.22 2.99
CA ALA A 234 -11.08 -7.65 3.24
C ALA A 234 -11.29 -7.95 4.74
N VAL A 235 -11.59 -9.22 5.04
CA VAL A 235 -11.69 -9.78 6.39
C VAL A 235 -10.78 -11.00 6.51
N THR A 236 -10.22 -11.23 7.70
CA THR A 236 -9.31 -12.37 7.94
C THR A 236 -10.04 -13.70 7.80
N ARG A 237 -9.45 -14.63 7.05
CA ARG A 237 -9.93 -16.01 6.99
C ARG A 237 -9.70 -16.71 8.32
N LYS A 238 -10.65 -17.56 8.68
CA LYS A 238 -10.50 -18.54 9.75
C LYS A 238 -10.56 -19.93 9.13
N PRO A 239 -9.57 -20.80 9.40
CA PRO A 239 -9.63 -22.19 8.94
C PRO A 239 -10.79 -22.92 9.62
N ASP A 240 -11.42 -23.83 8.91
CA ASP A 240 -12.47 -24.70 9.46
C ASP A 240 -11.83 -25.83 10.28
N ILE A 241 -11.41 -25.49 11.50
CA ILE A 241 -10.81 -26.43 12.45
C ILE A 241 -11.43 -26.22 13.85
N PRO A 242 -11.58 -27.28 14.66
CA PRO A 242 -12.07 -27.16 16.02
C PRO A 242 -11.18 -26.22 16.85
N GLY A 243 -11.81 -25.30 17.60
CA GLY A 243 -11.13 -24.38 18.50
C GLY A 243 -10.67 -23.06 17.89
N VAL A 244 -10.96 -22.79 16.61
CA VAL A 244 -10.56 -21.55 15.92
C VAL A 244 -11.12 -20.25 16.54
N ASP A 245 -12.23 -20.35 17.28
CA ASP A 245 -12.87 -19.21 17.97
C ASP A 245 -12.58 -19.16 19.48
N MET A 246 -11.63 -19.97 19.98
CA MET A 246 -11.24 -19.96 21.39
C MET A 246 -10.62 -18.61 21.81
N LYS A 247 -10.74 -18.29 23.12
CA LYS A 247 -9.94 -17.21 23.72
C LYS A 247 -8.45 -17.51 23.51
N GLY A 248 -7.63 -16.50 23.25
CA GLY A 248 -6.21 -16.72 22.94
C GLY A 248 -5.93 -17.12 21.49
N VAL A 249 -6.94 -17.14 20.61
CA VAL A 249 -6.75 -17.21 19.16
C VAL A 249 -6.97 -15.83 18.57
N TYR A 250 -5.98 -15.34 17.84
CA TYR A 250 -5.95 -14.00 17.28
C TYR A 250 -5.79 -14.05 15.76
N THR A 251 -6.33 -13.04 15.10
CA THR A 251 -5.96 -12.63 13.74
C THR A 251 -5.33 -11.25 13.81
N LEU A 252 -4.78 -10.73 12.71
CA LEU A 252 -4.22 -9.38 12.65
C LEU A 252 -4.66 -8.69 11.36
N HIS A 253 -5.59 -7.75 11.46
CA HIS A 253 -6.03 -6.95 10.32
C HIS A 253 -6.51 -5.55 10.70
N ARG A 254 -7.08 -5.40 11.90
CA ARG A 254 -7.52 -4.11 12.46
C ARG A 254 -6.59 -3.66 13.59
N GLU A 255 -6.59 -2.37 13.86
CA GLU A 255 -5.86 -1.79 15.00
C GLU A 255 -6.24 -2.45 16.32
N ALA A 256 -7.54 -2.66 16.55
CA ALA A 256 -8.02 -3.36 17.73
C ALA A 256 -7.45 -4.80 17.88
N ASP A 257 -7.09 -5.47 16.78
CA ASP A 257 -6.44 -6.78 16.85
C ASP A 257 -5.00 -6.65 17.36
N ALA A 258 -4.27 -5.68 16.83
CA ALA A 258 -2.89 -5.39 17.23
C ALA A 258 -2.82 -4.93 18.69
N GLU A 259 -3.74 -4.06 19.14
CA GLU A 259 -3.87 -3.63 20.54
C GLU A 259 -4.09 -4.83 21.47
N ARG A 260 -4.99 -5.75 21.11
CA ARG A 260 -5.27 -6.96 21.91
C ARG A 260 -4.07 -7.89 22.01
N ILE A 261 -3.30 -8.04 20.93
CA ILE A 261 -2.06 -8.83 20.94
C ILE A 261 -1.02 -8.12 21.81
N ALA A 262 -0.75 -6.82 21.56
CA ALA A 262 0.23 -6.03 22.29
C ALA A 262 -0.02 -6.02 23.81
N ALA A 263 -1.28 -6.00 24.24
CA ALA A 263 -1.66 -6.01 25.66
C ALA A 263 -1.33 -7.32 26.40
N ILE A 264 -1.12 -8.43 25.69
CA ILE A 264 -0.81 -9.73 26.29
C ILE A 264 0.65 -10.15 26.08
N LEU A 265 1.45 -9.37 25.35
CA LEU A 265 2.84 -9.74 25.05
C LEU A 265 3.69 -9.68 26.32
N ASP A 266 4.36 -10.79 26.59
CA ASP A 266 5.36 -10.93 27.63
C ASP A 266 6.55 -11.74 27.05
N PRO A 267 7.81 -11.32 27.29
CA PRO A 267 9.00 -12.00 26.76
C PRO A 267 9.12 -13.49 27.13
N ASP A 268 8.49 -13.93 28.23
CA ASP A 268 8.52 -15.33 28.67
C ASP A 268 7.47 -16.21 27.97
N LEU A 269 6.62 -15.62 27.11
CA LEU A 269 5.61 -16.35 26.34
C LEU A 269 6.16 -16.92 25.04
N ALA A 270 5.47 -17.96 24.54
CA ALA A 270 5.66 -18.51 23.21
C ALA A 270 4.35 -18.48 22.41
N VAL A 271 4.42 -18.08 21.15
CA VAL A 271 3.31 -18.01 20.21
C VAL A 271 3.49 -19.02 19.07
N THR A 272 2.37 -19.60 18.66
CA THR A 272 2.29 -20.33 17.39
C THR A 272 1.60 -19.47 16.33
N ILE A 273 2.29 -19.22 15.23
CA ILE A 273 1.74 -18.53 14.05
C ILE A 273 1.38 -19.58 13.00
N VAL A 274 0.13 -19.60 12.56
CA VAL A 274 -0.35 -20.48 11.50
C VAL A 274 -0.34 -19.72 10.17
N GLY A 275 0.60 -20.08 9.29
CA GLY A 275 0.79 -19.48 7.97
C GLY A 275 2.09 -18.69 7.86
N ALA A 276 2.91 -19.05 6.87
CA ALA A 276 4.17 -18.38 6.56
C ALA A 276 4.04 -17.33 5.43
N GLY A 277 2.94 -16.57 5.46
CA GLY A 277 2.68 -15.45 4.55
C GLY A 277 3.36 -14.15 4.98
N PHE A 278 3.18 -13.07 4.21
CA PHE A 278 3.73 -11.74 4.53
C PHE A 278 3.43 -11.31 5.97
N ILE A 279 2.15 -11.33 6.37
CA ILE A 279 1.74 -10.92 7.71
C ILE A 279 2.29 -11.86 8.79
N GLY A 280 2.30 -13.17 8.56
CA GLY A 280 2.84 -14.15 9.50
C GLY A 280 4.33 -13.94 9.77
N LEU A 281 5.12 -13.74 8.70
CA LEU A 281 6.55 -13.47 8.81
C LEU A 281 6.83 -12.07 9.40
N GLU A 282 6.09 -11.03 9.03
CA GLU A 282 6.26 -9.72 9.64
C GLU A 282 5.93 -9.72 11.14
N ALA A 283 4.82 -10.37 11.52
CA ALA A 283 4.45 -10.54 12.92
C ALA A 283 5.51 -11.34 13.69
N ALA A 284 6.04 -12.44 13.13
CA ALA A 284 7.14 -13.19 13.73
C ALA A 284 8.36 -12.30 14.00
N SER A 285 8.75 -11.49 13.01
CA SER A 285 9.86 -10.52 13.15
C SER A 285 9.63 -9.52 14.27
N SER A 286 8.41 -8.97 14.37
CA SER A 286 8.05 -8.00 15.41
C SER A 286 7.99 -8.62 16.81
N LEU A 287 7.41 -9.83 16.92
CA LEU A 287 7.28 -10.56 18.18
C LEU A 287 8.65 -11.01 18.73
N ARG A 288 9.58 -11.44 17.85
CA ARG A 288 10.96 -11.74 18.27
C ARG A 288 11.69 -10.50 18.81
N GLN A 289 11.44 -9.31 18.26
CA GLN A 289 12.00 -8.06 18.81
C GLN A 289 11.46 -7.74 20.21
N ARG A 290 10.29 -8.27 20.57
CA ARG A 290 9.70 -8.22 21.92
C ARG A 290 10.19 -9.31 22.88
N GLY A 291 11.08 -10.19 22.42
CA GLY A 291 11.60 -11.31 23.21
C GLY A 291 10.75 -12.58 23.19
N VAL A 292 9.53 -12.51 22.64
CA VAL A 292 8.56 -13.62 22.60
C VAL A 292 9.13 -14.80 21.80
N GLY A 293 8.95 -16.03 22.29
CA GLY A 293 9.26 -17.25 21.52
C GLY A 293 8.28 -17.43 20.36
N VAL A 294 8.76 -17.73 19.15
CA VAL A 294 7.87 -17.83 17.96
C VAL A 294 8.10 -19.13 17.23
N THR A 295 7.01 -19.86 16.97
CA THR A 295 6.96 -21.00 16.06
C THR A 295 6.00 -20.69 14.91
N ILE A 296 6.46 -20.80 13.66
CA ILE A 296 5.62 -20.70 12.47
C ILE A 296 5.30 -22.12 11.98
N ILE A 297 4.02 -22.37 11.71
CA ILE A 297 3.54 -23.61 11.11
C ILE A 297 3.00 -23.29 9.71
N SER A 298 3.43 -24.06 8.72
CA SER A 298 2.98 -23.89 7.34
C SER A 298 2.86 -25.23 6.62
N ASP A 299 1.94 -25.29 5.67
CA ASP A 299 1.75 -26.46 4.79
C ASP A 299 2.73 -26.50 3.60
N SER A 300 3.82 -25.72 3.68
CA SER A 300 4.85 -25.59 2.66
C SER A 300 6.23 -25.70 3.31
N GLU A 301 7.15 -26.42 2.65
CA GLU A 301 8.56 -26.53 3.03
C GLU A 301 9.20 -25.14 3.18
N ILE A 302 8.93 -24.27 2.20
CA ILE A 302 9.58 -22.97 2.04
C ILE A 302 8.55 -21.84 2.14
N PRO A 303 8.81 -20.81 2.97
CA PRO A 303 7.93 -19.66 3.06
C PRO A 303 7.98 -18.85 1.76
N MET A 304 6.82 -18.37 1.32
CA MET A 304 6.69 -17.45 0.18
C MET A 304 7.27 -17.95 -1.15
N GLU A 305 7.44 -19.27 -1.33
CA GLU A 305 8.00 -19.83 -2.58
C GLU A 305 7.15 -19.45 -3.81
N LYS A 306 5.82 -19.40 -3.67
CA LYS A 306 4.92 -18.97 -4.75
C LYS A 306 5.05 -17.49 -5.12
N GLN A 307 5.52 -16.66 -4.18
CA GLN A 307 5.60 -15.20 -4.35
C GLN A 307 7.00 -14.75 -4.75
N PHE A 308 8.03 -15.40 -4.21
CA PHE A 308 9.43 -14.99 -4.40
C PHE A 308 10.33 -16.06 -5.01
N GLY A 309 9.83 -17.27 -5.24
CA GLY A 309 10.64 -18.38 -5.69
C GLY A 309 11.48 -19.00 -4.58
N ARG A 310 12.12 -20.13 -4.92
CA ARG A 310 12.76 -21.03 -3.96
C ARG A 310 13.96 -20.38 -3.26
N GLU A 311 14.88 -19.74 -3.99
CA GLU A 311 16.10 -19.20 -3.36
C GLU A 311 15.82 -18.07 -2.37
N ILE A 312 14.92 -17.15 -2.72
CA ILE A 312 14.55 -16.04 -1.84
C ILE A 312 13.75 -16.55 -0.64
N GLY A 313 12.84 -17.51 -0.84
CA GLY A 313 12.11 -18.16 0.25
C GLY A 313 13.03 -18.86 1.26
N ILE A 314 14.05 -19.59 0.78
CA ILE A 314 15.08 -20.19 1.65
C ILE A 314 15.82 -19.12 2.44
N ARG A 315 16.22 -18.02 1.79
CA ARG A 315 16.94 -16.95 2.50
C ARG A 315 16.07 -16.27 3.56
N LEU A 316 14.79 -16.05 3.27
CA LEU A 316 13.82 -15.53 4.24
C LEU A 316 13.68 -16.46 5.44
N ARG A 317 13.53 -17.77 5.21
CA ARG A 317 13.52 -18.75 6.30
C ARG A 317 14.77 -18.67 7.16
N GLN A 318 15.95 -18.66 6.54
CA GLN A 318 17.23 -18.54 7.25
C GLN A 318 17.30 -17.25 8.07
N LEU A 319 16.81 -16.12 7.55
CA LEU A 319 16.78 -14.85 8.27
C LEU A 319 15.95 -14.98 9.56
N HIS A 320 14.82 -15.67 9.48
CA HIS A 320 13.96 -15.92 10.63
C HIS A 320 14.58 -16.87 11.65
N GLU A 321 15.17 -17.97 11.20
CA GLU A 321 15.87 -18.94 12.05
C GLU A 321 17.09 -18.31 12.75
N GLU A 322 17.86 -17.47 12.03
CA GLU A 322 18.97 -16.65 12.57
C GLU A 322 18.51 -15.73 13.71
N ASN A 323 17.24 -15.33 13.72
CA ASN A 323 16.63 -14.49 14.75
C ASN A 323 15.78 -15.29 15.76
N GLY A 324 15.90 -16.62 15.77
CA GLY A 324 15.30 -17.50 16.77
C GLY A 324 13.84 -17.84 16.55
N VAL A 325 13.33 -17.72 15.32
CA VAL A 325 12.03 -18.27 14.93
C VAL A 325 12.18 -19.75 14.59
N ALA A 326 11.32 -20.59 15.15
CA ALA A 326 11.21 -22.00 14.77
C ALA A 326 10.22 -22.18 13.62
N PHE A 327 10.48 -23.12 12.72
CA PHE A 327 9.57 -23.51 11.65
C PHE A 327 9.14 -24.97 11.79
N VAL A 328 7.84 -25.21 11.66
CA VAL A 328 7.25 -26.53 11.44
C VAL A 328 6.64 -26.51 10.05
N SER A 329 7.43 -26.95 9.08
CA SER A 329 7.08 -26.99 7.68
C SER A 329 6.33 -28.28 7.32
N ASP A 330 5.66 -28.28 6.16
CA ASP A 330 4.91 -29.42 5.62
C ASP A 330 3.91 -30.03 6.62
N ALA A 331 3.34 -29.18 7.48
CA ALA A 331 2.44 -29.58 8.55
C ALA A 331 1.14 -28.79 8.49
N ARG A 332 0.03 -29.45 8.80
CA ARG A 332 -1.29 -28.83 8.87
C ARG A 332 -1.80 -28.82 10.30
N VAL A 333 -2.22 -27.65 10.78
CA VAL A 333 -2.96 -27.58 12.04
C VAL A 333 -4.36 -28.14 11.82
N THR A 334 -4.72 -29.17 12.57
CA THR A 334 -6.03 -29.84 12.50
C THR A 334 -6.96 -29.40 13.62
N LYS A 335 -6.43 -28.89 14.73
CA LYS A 335 -7.20 -28.45 15.90
C LYS A 335 -6.42 -27.46 16.76
N ILE A 336 -7.13 -26.50 17.35
CA ILE A 336 -6.64 -25.70 18.48
C ILE A 336 -7.23 -26.30 19.75
N TYR A 337 -6.37 -26.62 20.73
CA TYR A 337 -6.80 -27.26 21.97
C TYR A 337 -6.69 -26.32 23.17
N ALA A 338 -7.48 -26.58 24.20
CA ALA A 338 -7.35 -26.00 25.52
C ALA A 338 -6.99 -27.10 26.52
N GLU A 339 -6.13 -26.80 27.49
CA GLU A 339 -5.91 -27.70 28.64
C GLU A 339 -7.03 -27.58 29.67
N ASP A 340 -7.19 -28.62 30.50
CA ASP A 340 -8.15 -28.61 31.59
C ASP A 340 -7.87 -27.44 32.56
N GLY A 341 -8.93 -26.74 32.96
CA GLY A 341 -8.81 -25.58 33.86
C GLY A 341 -8.43 -24.25 33.19
N LYS A 342 -8.31 -24.18 31.85
CA LYS A 342 -8.02 -22.94 31.10
C LYS A 342 -9.26 -22.17 30.61
N ASP A 343 -10.46 -22.51 31.10
CA ASP A 343 -11.74 -21.86 30.71
C ASP A 343 -11.92 -21.74 29.18
N GLY A 344 -11.53 -22.79 28.44
CA GLY A 344 -11.60 -22.81 26.98
C GLY A 344 -10.62 -21.87 26.26
N THR A 345 -9.60 -21.37 26.96
CA THR A 345 -8.50 -20.59 26.36
C THR A 345 -7.52 -21.52 25.66
N ALA A 346 -7.14 -21.16 24.43
CA ALA A 346 -6.16 -21.89 23.64
C ALA A 346 -4.87 -22.11 24.43
N SER A 347 -4.36 -23.34 24.38
CA SER A 347 -3.13 -23.78 25.05
C SER A 347 -2.12 -24.36 24.07
N GLY A 348 -2.47 -24.42 22.77
CA GLY A 348 -1.63 -24.96 21.72
C GLY A 348 -2.43 -25.45 20.52
N VAL A 349 -1.71 -26.08 19.60
CA VAL A 349 -2.27 -26.65 18.37
C VAL A 349 -1.92 -28.13 18.23
N GLU A 350 -2.78 -28.87 17.55
CA GLU A 350 -2.57 -30.25 17.13
C GLU A 350 -2.34 -30.28 15.62
N LEU A 351 -1.33 -31.04 15.19
CA LEU A 351 -0.97 -31.22 13.79
C LEU A 351 -1.66 -32.44 13.18
N ASP A 352 -1.53 -32.61 11.88
CA ASP A 352 -2.06 -33.74 11.12
C ASP A 352 -1.39 -35.09 11.40
N ASP A 353 -0.17 -35.08 11.95
CA ASP A 353 0.51 -36.28 12.48
C ASP A 353 0.15 -36.61 13.95
N GLY A 354 -0.72 -35.79 14.58
CA GLY A 354 -1.12 -35.91 15.98
C GLY A 354 -0.16 -35.25 16.99
N THR A 355 0.93 -34.64 16.53
CA THR A 355 1.84 -33.85 17.39
C THR A 355 1.09 -32.67 17.99
N ARG A 356 1.28 -32.43 19.30
CA ARG A 356 0.73 -31.29 20.02
C ARG A 356 1.83 -30.29 20.35
N LEU A 357 1.65 -29.05 19.92
CA LEU A 357 2.58 -27.94 20.17
C LEU A 357 1.93 -26.94 21.14
N PRO A 358 2.44 -26.83 22.38
CA PRO A 358 1.97 -25.83 23.33
C PRO A 358 2.23 -24.40 22.84
N ALA A 359 1.28 -23.51 23.11
CA ALA A 359 1.43 -22.08 22.84
C ALA A 359 0.62 -21.27 23.85
N ALA A 360 1.14 -20.11 24.25
CA ALA A 360 0.40 -19.17 25.10
C ALA A 360 -0.78 -18.55 24.36
N PHE A 361 -0.62 -18.34 23.04
CA PHE A 361 -1.68 -17.93 22.13
C PHE A 361 -1.35 -18.38 20.70
N VAL A 362 -2.36 -18.35 19.84
CA VAL A 362 -2.25 -18.70 18.42
C VAL A 362 -2.56 -17.47 17.58
N LEU A 363 -1.71 -17.16 16.60
CA LEU A 363 -1.94 -16.11 15.61
C LEU A 363 -2.21 -16.74 14.23
N LEU A 364 -3.37 -16.47 13.67
CA LEU A 364 -3.78 -16.97 12.36
C LEU A 364 -3.36 -15.97 11.27
N GLY A 365 -2.42 -16.38 10.42
CA GLY A 365 -1.91 -15.66 9.25
C GLY A 365 -2.27 -16.35 7.93
N VAL A 366 -3.50 -16.86 7.81
CA VAL A 366 -3.94 -17.73 6.69
C VAL A 366 -4.62 -16.99 5.53
N GLY A 367 -4.40 -15.67 5.44
CA GLY A 367 -4.93 -14.79 4.39
C GLY A 367 -6.32 -14.21 4.68
N VAL A 368 -6.90 -13.54 3.68
CA VAL A 368 -8.14 -12.76 3.82
C VAL A 368 -9.16 -13.12 2.73
N THR A 369 -10.41 -12.72 2.90
CA THR A 369 -11.48 -12.74 1.89
C THR A 369 -12.05 -11.35 1.69
N PRO A 370 -12.43 -10.96 0.45
CA PRO A 370 -13.08 -9.68 0.17
C PRO A 370 -14.28 -9.43 1.09
N ALA A 371 -14.39 -8.23 1.65
CA ALA A 371 -15.47 -7.83 2.55
C ALA A 371 -16.67 -7.32 1.73
N THR A 372 -17.32 -8.20 0.98
CA THR A 372 -18.28 -7.83 -0.07
C THR A 372 -19.65 -8.49 0.10
N ASP A 373 -19.87 -9.34 1.10
CA ASP A 373 -21.10 -10.16 1.24
C ASP A 373 -22.41 -9.36 1.39
N TYR A 374 -22.33 -8.10 1.79
CA TYR A 374 -23.47 -7.20 1.97
C TYR A 374 -24.07 -6.66 0.65
N VAL A 375 -23.42 -6.91 -0.49
CA VAL A 375 -23.90 -6.48 -1.82
C VAL A 375 -24.17 -7.68 -2.74
N SER A 376 -25.35 -7.74 -3.34
CA SER A 376 -25.70 -8.78 -4.31
C SER A 376 -25.85 -8.21 -5.72
N GLY A 377 -25.81 -9.09 -6.73
CA GLY A 377 -26.04 -8.72 -8.15
C GLY A 377 -24.84 -8.15 -8.90
N LEU A 378 -23.72 -7.88 -8.23
CA LEU A 378 -22.45 -7.50 -8.86
C LEU A 378 -21.66 -8.74 -9.31
N GLU A 379 -20.95 -8.61 -10.43
CA GLU A 379 -20.01 -9.63 -10.92
C GLU A 379 -18.83 -9.80 -9.95
N ARG A 380 -18.39 -11.04 -9.75
CA ARG A 380 -17.33 -11.39 -8.80
C ARG A 380 -16.33 -12.37 -9.39
N ASP A 381 -15.08 -12.25 -8.96
CA ASP A 381 -14.07 -13.28 -9.22
C ASP A 381 -14.25 -14.50 -8.29
N GLU A 382 -13.41 -15.51 -8.45
CA GLU A 382 -13.45 -16.74 -7.65
C GLU A 382 -13.22 -16.50 -6.15
N SER A 383 -12.59 -15.39 -5.78
CA SER A 383 -12.36 -15.02 -4.38
C SER A 383 -13.54 -14.29 -3.75
N GLY A 384 -14.52 -13.87 -4.56
CA GLY A 384 -15.67 -13.07 -4.13
C GLY A 384 -15.46 -11.56 -4.25
N ALA A 385 -14.36 -11.08 -4.83
CA ALA A 385 -14.12 -9.66 -5.04
C ALA A 385 -14.94 -9.13 -6.22
N ILE A 386 -15.34 -7.87 -6.13
CA ILE A 386 -16.16 -7.21 -7.15
C ILE A 386 -15.30 -6.94 -8.38
N VAL A 387 -15.73 -7.42 -9.54
CA VAL A 387 -15.02 -7.19 -10.80
C VAL A 387 -15.24 -5.75 -11.26
N VAL A 388 -14.14 -5.10 -11.63
CA VAL A 388 -14.12 -3.71 -12.11
C VAL A 388 -13.33 -3.57 -13.41
N ASN A 389 -13.70 -2.57 -14.21
CA ASN A 389 -12.91 -2.17 -15.38
C ASN A 389 -11.69 -1.31 -14.98
N GLY A 390 -10.87 -0.89 -15.95
CA GLY A 390 -9.70 -0.03 -15.69
C GLY A 390 -9.99 1.34 -15.07
N GLN A 391 -11.26 1.77 -15.04
CA GLN A 391 -11.73 3.01 -14.39
C GLN A 391 -12.38 2.76 -13.02
N MET A 392 -12.24 1.53 -12.49
CA MET A 392 -12.84 1.09 -11.23
C MET A 392 -14.37 1.04 -11.22
N ARG A 393 -15.02 1.14 -12.38
CA ARG A 393 -16.48 0.97 -12.50
C ARG A 393 -16.83 -0.51 -12.37
N VAL A 394 -17.83 -0.82 -11.58
CA VAL A 394 -18.32 -2.21 -11.43
C VAL A 394 -18.88 -2.73 -12.77
N THR A 395 -18.66 -4.01 -13.04
CA THR A 395 -19.13 -4.67 -14.27
C THR A 395 -20.29 -5.63 -13.98
N ARG A 396 -21.05 -5.96 -15.03
CA ARG A 396 -21.98 -7.09 -15.03
C ARG A 396 -21.98 -7.79 -16.39
N GLY A 397 -21.55 -9.04 -16.42
CA GLY A 397 -21.52 -9.85 -17.64
C GLY A 397 -20.46 -9.37 -18.64
N GLY A 398 -19.35 -8.82 -18.13
CA GLY A 398 -18.30 -8.21 -18.96
C GLY A 398 -18.61 -6.80 -19.47
N GLU A 399 -19.83 -6.29 -19.30
CA GLU A 399 -20.20 -4.91 -19.63
C GLU A 399 -19.92 -3.98 -18.42
N ALA A 400 -19.10 -2.95 -18.64
CA ALA A 400 -18.83 -1.94 -17.63
C ALA A 400 -19.94 -0.87 -17.59
N GLY A 401 -20.19 -0.29 -16.42
CA GLY A 401 -21.10 0.85 -16.29
C GLY A 401 -22.59 0.51 -16.26
N VAL A 402 -22.94 -0.78 -16.10
CA VAL A 402 -24.33 -1.23 -15.89
C VAL A 402 -24.96 -0.57 -14.65
N TYR A 403 -24.14 -0.33 -13.62
CA TYR A 403 -24.52 0.44 -12.44
C TYR A 403 -23.85 1.81 -12.49
N SER A 404 -24.55 2.79 -13.07
CA SER A 404 -24.05 4.17 -13.15
C SER A 404 -23.75 4.72 -11.76
N GLY A 405 -22.58 5.33 -11.59
CA GLY A 405 -22.14 5.91 -10.31
C GLY A 405 -21.67 4.89 -9.26
N VAL A 406 -21.49 3.61 -9.59
CA VAL A 406 -20.98 2.60 -8.64
C VAL A 406 -19.57 2.13 -9.02
N TYR A 407 -18.67 2.15 -8.03
CA TYR A 407 -17.26 1.84 -8.17
C TYR A 407 -16.82 0.89 -7.05
N ALA A 408 -15.73 0.14 -7.26
CA ALA A 408 -15.08 -0.63 -6.20
C ALA A 408 -13.55 -0.50 -6.29
N ALA A 409 -12.87 -0.49 -5.15
CA ALA A 409 -11.43 -0.32 -5.06
C ALA A 409 -10.83 -1.00 -3.81
N GLY A 410 -9.51 -1.19 -3.83
CA GLY A 410 -8.75 -1.93 -2.83
C GLY A 410 -9.04 -3.43 -2.85
N ASP A 411 -8.79 -4.08 -1.72
CA ASP A 411 -8.86 -5.54 -1.57
C ASP A 411 -10.27 -6.13 -1.80
N ALA A 412 -11.30 -5.27 -1.85
CA ALA A 412 -12.68 -5.66 -2.17
C ALA A 412 -12.92 -5.84 -3.68
N SER A 413 -11.95 -5.48 -4.53
CA SER A 413 -12.11 -5.39 -5.98
C SER A 413 -11.08 -6.22 -6.73
N ALA A 414 -11.47 -6.67 -7.93
CA ALA A 414 -10.62 -7.36 -8.89
C ALA A 414 -10.65 -6.60 -10.22
N VAL A 415 -9.51 -6.09 -10.67
CA VAL A 415 -9.40 -5.35 -11.93
C VAL A 415 -9.02 -6.29 -13.07
N PHE A 416 -9.61 -6.09 -14.25
CA PHE A 416 -9.25 -6.88 -15.42
C PHE A 416 -7.82 -6.58 -15.89
N HIS A 417 -6.98 -7.61 -15.96
CA HIS A 417 -5.60 -7.54 -16.43
C HIS A 417 -5.25 -8.84 -17.18
N ASP A 418 -4.69 -8.71 -18.38
CA ASP A 418 -4.29 -9.82 -19.25
C ASP A 418 -5.36 -10.94 -19.39
N GLY A 419 -6.58 -10.54 -19.75
CA GLY A 419 -7.66 -11.50 -20.02
C GLY A 419 -8.40 -12.04 -18.79
N ALA A 420 -8.01 -11.68 -17.57
CA ALA A 420 -8.65 -12.17 -16.34
C ALA A 420 -8.81 -11.07 -15.26
N PRO A 421 -9.83 -11.15 -14.40
CA PRO A 421 -9.89 -10.36 -13.17
C PRO A 421 -8.73 -10.71 -12.23
N ARG A 422 -8.02 -9.71 -11.74
CA ARG A 422 -6.92 -9.84 -10.78
C ARG A 422 -7.20 -9.03 -9.53
N ARG A 423 -7.19 -9.72 -8.39
CA ARG A 423 -7.28 -9.11 -7.07
C ARG A 423 -5.89 -8.92 -6.47
N ILE A 424 -5.59 -7.69 -6.07
CA ILE A 424 -4.28 -7.30 -5.52
C ILE A 424 -4.50 -6.71 -4.13
N GLU A 425 -3.90 -7.32 -3.11
CA GLU A 425 -4.09 -7.00 -1.69
C GLU A 425 -2.97 -6.10 -1.15
N HIS A 426 -2.74 -4.96 -1.80
CA HIS A 426 -1.60 -4.10 -1.48
C HIS A 426 -1.99 -2.65 -1.27
N TRP A 427 -1.38 -2.05 -0.23
CA TRP A 427 -1.70 -0.71 0.22
C TRP A 427 -1.63 0.35 -0.89
N ARG A 428 -0.49 0.42 -1.60
CA ARG A 428 -0.31 1.37 -2.71
C ARG A 428 -1.33 1.12 -3.82
N HIS A 429 -1.61 -0.15 -4.13
CA HIS A 429 -2.56 -0.50 -5.17
C HIS A 429 -3.98 -0.05 -4.81
N ALA A 430 -4.39 -0.20 -3.55
CA ALA A 430 -5.66 0.32 -3.07
C ALA A 430 -5.76 1.85 -3.22
N GLU A 431 -4.71 2.60 -2.89
CA GLU A 431 -4.70 4.06 -3.08
C GLU A 431 -4.73 4.46 -4.56
N VAL A 432 -4.00 3.75 -5.42
CA VAL A 432 -4.02 3.95 -6.88
C VAL A 432 -5.45 3.77 -7.41
N GLN A 433 -6.10 2.68 -7.04
CA GLN A 433 -7.48 2.40 -7.45
C GLN A 433 -8.46 3.45 -6.90
N GLY A 434 -8.31 3.87 -5.64
CA GLY A 434 -9.10 4.95 -5.06
C GLY A 434 -8.98 6.28 -5.83
N ARG A 435 -7.77 6.64 -6.24
CA ARG A 435 -7.51 7.82 -7.09
C ARG A 435 -8.17 7.69 -8.46
N ILE A 436 -8.04 6.54 -9.11
CA ILE A 436 -8.66 6.28 -10.42
C ILE A 436 -10.19 6.37 -10.34
N ALA A 437 -10.79 5.79 -9.30
CA ALA A 437 -12.23 5.87 -9.08
C ALA A 437 -12.70 7.33 -8.90
N ALA A 438 -11.98 8.13 -8.12
CA ALA A 438 -12.28 9.56 -7.95
C ALA A 438 -12.19 10.34 -9.26
N LEU A 439 -11.16 10.12 -10.07
CA LEU A 439 -11.06 10.74 -11.41
C LEU A 439 -12.23 10.34 -12.31
N ALA A 440 -12.66 9.07 -12.26
CA ALA A 440 -13.80 8.59 -13.01
C ALA A 440 -15.13 9.22 -12.57
N MET A 441 -15.31 9.48 -11.26
CA MET A 441 -16.48 10.20 -10.71
C MET A 441 -16.54 11.65 -11.19
N MET A 442 -15.37 12.28 -11.31
CA MET A 442 -15.21 13.65 -11.82
C MET A 442 -15.35 13.77 -13.34
N GLY A 443 -15.50 12.65 -14.05
CA GLY A 443 -15.58 12.62 -15.51
C GLY A 443 -14.26 12.92 -16.22
N HIS A 444 -13.13 12.77 -15.53
CA HIS A 444 -11.80 12.92 -16.12
C HIS A 444 -11.37 11.67 -16.89
N ASP A 445 -10.44 11.85 -17.84
CA ASP A 445 -9.67 10.75 -18.38
C ASP A 445 -8.86 10.09 -17.25
N THR A 446 -9.03 8.78 -17.11
CA THR A 446 -8.36 7.99 -16.07
C THR A 446 -7.07 7.38 -16.61
N PRO A 447 -5.97 7.35 -15.84
CA PRO A 447 -4.81 6.56 -16.21
C PRO A 447 -5.14 5.06 -16.16
N ASN A 448 -4.36 4.26 -16.89
CA ASN A 448 -4.35 2.81 -16.69
C ASN A 448 -3.88 2.50 -15.26
N VAL A 449 -4.35 1.39 -14.71
CA VAL A 449 -3.84 0.88 -13.45
C VAL A 449 -2.37 0.45 -13.66
N PRO A 450 -1.39 1.11 -13.01
CA PRO A 450 0.02 0.76 -13.12
C PRO A 450 0.28 -0.65 -12.58
N MET A 451 1.42 -1.22 -12.97
CA MET A 451 1.88 -2.50 -12.41
C MET A 451 1.90 -2.41 -10.87
N PRO A 452 1.29 -3.39 -10.17
CA PRO A 452 1.26 -3.34 -8.72
C PRO A 452 2.66 -3.37 -8.13
N TRP A 453 2.88 -2.51 -7.14
CA TRP A 453 4.08 -2.48 -6.33
C TRP A 453 3.71 -2.68 -4.86
N PHE A 454 4.51 -3.47 -4.14
CA PHE A 454 4.45 -3.53 -2.68
C PHE A 454 5.81 -3.87 -2.07
N TRP A 455 5.85 -3.90 -0.74
CA TRP A 455 7.04 -4.26 0.02
C TRP A 455 6.69 -5.13 1.23
N THR A 456 7.69 -5.85 1.72
CA THR A 456 7.68 -6.47 3.04
C THR A 456 8.96 -6.10 3.78
N GLN A 457 8.88 -5.98 5.10
CA GLN A 457 10.04 -5.68 5.95
C GLN A 457 10.08 -6.57 7.18
N GLN A 458 11.18 -7.29 7.35
CA GLN A 458 11.35 -8.29 8.40
C GLN A 458 12.81 -8.22 8.88
N PHE A 459 13.06 -8.13 10.19
CA PHE A 459 14.40 -7.99 10.79
C PHE A 459 15.29 -6.94 10.12
N GLY A 460 14.71 -5.78 9.78
CA GLY A 460 15.41 -4.67 9.12
C GLY A 460 15.77 -4.92 7.65
N LYS A 461 15.35 -6.03 7.05
CA LYS A 461 15.52 -6.33 5.62
C LYS A 461 14.23 -6.05 4.88
N LYS A 462 14.34 -5.29 3.78
CA LYS A 462 13.22 -4.91 2.92
C LYS A 462 13.34 -5.64 1.59
N ILE A 463 12.26 -6.26 1.14
CA ILE A 463 12.08 -6.74 -0.23
C ILE A 463 10.91 -5.99 -0.84
N GLU A 464 11.09 -5.51 -2.06
CA GLU A 464 10.08 -4.88 -2.89
C GLU A 464 9.68 -5.85 -4.00
N LEU A 465 8.42 -5.84 -4.44
CA LEU A 465 7.93 -6.64 -5.57
C LEU A 465 7.05 -5.79 -6.48
N LEU A 466 7.32 -5.87 -7.78
CA LEU A 466 6.50 -5.37 -8.88
C LEU A 466 5.89 -6.56 -9.62
N GLY A 467 4.57 -6.54 -9.86
CA GLY A 467 3.91 -7.55 -10.69
C GLY A 467 2.45 -7.81 -10.34
N TRP A 468 1.74 -8.47 -11.25
CA TRP A 468 0.30 -8.75 -11.14
C TRP A 468 -0.05 -10.04 -10.37
N GLY A 469 0.93 -10.69 -9.74
CA GLY A 469 0.74 -11.94 -9.01
C GLY A 469 0.52 -13.16 -9.93
N GLU A 470 0.93 -13.06 -11.19
CA GLU A 470 0.95 -14.18 -12.13
C GLU A 470 1.93 -15.27 -11.65
N SER A 471 1.67 -16.52 -12.03
CA SER A 471 2.63 -17.60 -11.82
C SER A 471 3.82 -17.46 -12.77
N PHE A 472 5.03 -17.70 -12.27
CA PHE A 472 6.26 -17.75 -13.04
C PHE A 472 6.79 -19.19 -13.13
N ASP A 473 7.65 -19.46 -14.12
CA ASP A 473 8.32 -20.75 -14.30
C ASP A 473 9.85 -20.66 -14.11
N ASN A 474 10.41 -19.45 -14.11
CA ASN A 474 11.83 -19.20 -13.92
C ASN A 474 12.08 -17.89 -13.17
N VAL A 475 13.19 -17.81 -12.43
CA VAL A 475 13.64 -16.62 -11.71
C VAL A 475 15.10 -16.36 -12.07
N ALA A 476 15.37 -15.23 -12.73
CA ALA A 476 16.72 -14.76 -13.01
C ALA A 476 17.20 -13.87 -11.86
N LEU A 477 18.24 -14.31 -11.15
CA LEU A 477 18.76 -13.66 -9.96
C LEU A 477 20.09 -12.95 -10.24
N GLU A 478 20.18 -11.68 -9.83
CA GLU A 478 21.39 -10.86 -9.92
C GLU A 478 21.75 -10.29 -8.54
N GLY A 479 23.03 -10.35 -8.18
CA GLY A 479 23.54 -9.76 -6.94
C GLY A 479 23.69 -10.74 -5.77
N ASP A 480 23.61 -10.22 -4.55
CA ASP A 480 23.82 -10.95 -3.30
C ASP A 480 22.52 -11.15 -2.52
N ILE A 481 21.95 -12.34 -2.67
CA ILE A 481 20.74 -12.78 -1.94
C ILE A 481 21.02 -12.85 -0.43
N ARG A 482 22.20 -13.32 -0.02
CA ARG A 482 22.53 -13.47 1.41
C ARG A 482 22.53 -12.12 2.12
N GLY A 483 23.10 -11.11 1.47
CA GLY A 483 23.17 -9.73 1.93
C GLY A 483 21.90 -8.91 1.74
N PHE A 484 20.84 -9.45 1.11
CA PHE A 484 19.64 -8.68 0.69
C PHE A 484 19.99 -7.49 -0.22
N LYS A 485 20.90 -7.71 -1.17
CA LYS A 485 21.29 -6.76 -2.21
C LYS A 485 21.20 -7.43 -3.57
N PHE A 486 19.99 -7.61 -4.07
CA PHE A 486 19.72 -8.35 -5.30
C PHE A 486 18.54 -7.79 -6.10
N LEU A 487 18.49 -8.17 -7.37
CA LEU A 487 17.30 -8.11 -8.22
C LEU A 487 16.91 -9.53 -8.64
N ALA A 488 15.62 -9.79 -8.74
CA ALA A 488 15.06 -11.07 -9.17
C ALA A 488 13.98 -10.83 -10.22
N THR A 489 14.26 -11.18 -11.47
CA THR A 489 13.30 -11.07 -12.57
C THR A 489 12.54 -12.37 -12.71
N TYR A 490 11.22 -12.32 -12.59
CA TYR A 490 10.35 -13.48 -12.73
C TYR A 490 9.86 -13.59 -14.16
N LEU A 491 9.99 -14.78 -14.72
CA LEU A 491 9.72 -15.06 -16.12
C LEU A 491 8.55 -16.04 -16.23
N LYS A 492 7.75 -15.85 -17.27
CA LYS A 492 6.73 -16.78 -17.72
C LYS A 492 6.90 -17.00 -19.22
N ASP A 493 7.18 -18.23 -19.64
CA ASP A 493 7.43 -18.56 -21.05
C ASP A 493 8.52 -17.66 -21.69
N GLY A 494 9.54 -17.30 -20.90
CA GLY A 494 10.64 -16.41 -21.30
C GLY A 494 10.33 -14.91 -21.26
N ARG A 495 9.10 -14.49 -20.95
CA ARG A 495 8.70 -13.08 -20.81
C ARG A 495 8.83 -12.61 -19.35
N PRO A 496 9.46 -11.46 -19.06
CA PRO A 496 9.43 -10.85 -17.73
C PRO A 496 8.01 -10.45 -17.33
N ILE A 497 7.55 -10.90 -16.15
CA ILE A 497 6.20 -10.62 -15.62
C ILE A 497 6.23 -9.92 -14.26
N ALA A 498 7.35 -9.99 -13.55
CA ALA A 498 7.52 -9.37 -12.24
C ALA A 498 9.01 -9.11 -11.96
N LEU A 499 9.27 -8.21 -11.00
CA LEU A 499 10.60 -7.90 -10.50
C LEU A 499 10.56 -7.77 -8.98
N ALA A 500 11.41 -8.51 -8.27
CA ALA A 500 11.70 -8.25 -6.87
C ALA A 500 13.06 -7.60 -6.70
N GLY A 501 13.19 -6.75 -5.69
CA GLY A 501 14.45 -6.07 -5.38
C GLY A 501 14.65 -5.86 -3.89
N ALA A 502 15.89 -6.04 -3.44
CA ALA A 502 16.33 -5.68 -2.10
C ALA A 502 17.62 -4.86 -2.22
N GLY A 503 17.69 -3.68 -1.59
CA GLY A 503 18.87 -2.80 -1.70
C GLY A 503 19.04 -2.11 -3.07
N HIS A 504 18.02 -2.16 -3.94
CA HIS A 504 18.01 -1.61 -5.30
C HIS A 504 16.89 -0.57 -5.49
N ALA A 505 16.79 0.40 -4.58
CA ALA A 505 15.64 1.33 -4.53
C ALA A 505 15.44 2.14 -5.82
N ALA A 506 16.54 2.58 -6.45
CA ALA A 506 16.52 3.35 -7.70
C ALA A 506 16.08 2.48 -8.90
N ASP A 507 16.60 1.26 -9.03
CA ASP A 507 16.18 0.32 -10.07
C ASP A 507 14.69 0.00 -9.96
N MET A 508 14.23 -0.32 -8.74
CA MET A 508 12.80 -0.54 -8.47
C MET A 508 11.95 0.70 -8.73
N ALA A 509 12.50 1.92 -8.58
CA ALA A 509 11.80 3.15 -8.86
C ALA A 509 11.62 3.39 -10.37
N ARG A 510 12.64 3.07 -11.17
CA ARG A 510 12.54 3.11 -12.64
C ARG A 510 11.56 2.07 -13.17
N ALA A 511 11.70 0.82 -12.73
CA ALA A 511 10.83 -0.27 -13.15
C ALA A 511 9.35 -0.07 -12.76
N ALA A 512 9.07 0.68 -11.69
CA ALA A 512 7.69 0.94 -11.25
C ALA A 512 6.91 1.85 -12.21
N VAL A 513 7.58 2.67 -13.02
CA VAL A 513 6.95 3.58 -13.98
C VAL A 513 7.11 3.14 -15.42
N ASP A 514 8.18 2.41 -15.73
CA ASP A 514 8.44 1.84 -17.06
C ASP A 514 9.09 0.45 -16.90
N PHE A 515 8.24 -0.55 -16.66
CA PHE A 515 8.69 -1.92 -16.45
C PHE A 515 9.32 -2.51 -17.72
N ASP A 516 8.65 -2.37 -18.86
CA ASP A 516 9.10 -2.96 -20.12
C ASP A 516 10.39 -2.30 -20.61
N GLY A 517 10.48 -0.97 -20.56
CA GLY A 517 11.71 -0.25 -20.90
C GLY A 517 12.86 -0.62 -19.97
N PHE A 518 12.61 -0.71 -18.66
CA PHE A 518 13.62 -1.17 -17.70
C PHE A 518 14.10 -2.60 -18.00
N MET A 519 13.20 -3.52 -18.36
CA MET A 519 13.57 -4.90 -18.70
C MET A 519 14.36 -4.98 -20.01
N GLN A 520 14.04 -4.14 -21.00
CA GLN A 520 14.79 -4.07 -22.26
C GLN A 520 16.22 -3.54 -22.09
N GLU A 521 16.44 -2.60 -21.17
CA GLU A 521 17.80 -2.12 -20.84
C GLU A 521 18.66 -3.20 -20.15
N LYS A 522 18.01 -4.17 -19.51
CA LYS A 522 18.65 -5.24 -18.73
C LYS A 522 18.90 -6.53 -19.53
N ALA A 523 18.10 -6.77 -20.57
CA ALA A 523 18.23 -7.91 -21.48
C ALA A 523 19.49 -7.81 -22.34
#